data_AF-A0A848F5C4-F1
#
_entry.id   AF-A0A848F5C4-F1
#
_cell.length_a   1.000
_cell.length_b   1.000
_cell.length_c   1.000
_cell.angle_alpha   90.00
_cell.angle_beta   90.00
_cell.angle_gamma   90.00
#
_symmetry.space_group_name_H-M   'P 1'
#
loop_
_entity.id
_entity.type
_entity.pdbx_description
1 polymer ?
#
loop_
_entity_poly.entity_id
_entity_poly.type
_entity_poly.pdbx_seq_one_letter_code
_entity_poly.pdbx_strand_id
1 'polypeptide(L)'
;MGAPELMRVSVFKRYLDELAPLDESDPHQLPPSLLQDLRRFKEHGRHTEPLEVLAASMRHLRNVAMHLQDGERVLPLTLFPRQCLAHCPLSLHELLQLPLDNLQVLHVEPAVLRPPGDPQRGLVKALHLYHPLPLLSWEFAMRGSREQLLPEIAGYAAYRASAVLDLRPLPIPTPLRNCVRRLQRETTSLRQLSEWPGLDRAVASRLLNALYLQAGLIVSRSHPAADTDGWF
;
A
#
# COMPACT_ATOMS: atom_id res chain seq x y z
N MET A 1 -5.70 13.06 26.04
CA MET A 1 -4.95 11.80 25.85
C MET A 1 -3.68 12.17 25.11
N GLY A 2 -2.51 11.86 25.68
CA GLY A 2 -1.22 12.27 25.11
C GLY A 2 -0.95 11.50 23.82
N ALA A 3 -0.54 12.21 22.76
CA ALA A 3 -0.07 11.57 21.54
C ALA A 3 1.07 10.59 21.87
N PRO A 4 1.17 9.44 21.20
CA PRO A 4 2.27 8.50 21.42
C PRO A 4 3.60 9.22 21.17
N GLU A 5 4.59 8.96 22.04
CA GLU A 5 5.93 9.50 21.87
C GLU A 5 6.62 8.76 20.72
N LEU A 6 6.61 9.36 19.53
CA LEU A 6 7.27 8.83 18.34
C LEU A 6 8.74 9.24 18.32
N MET A 7 9.59 8.32 17.86
CA MET A 7 11.03 8.57 17.70
C MET A 7 11.27 9.70 16.69
N ARG A 8 12.28 10.55 16.96
CA ARG A 8 12.71 11.57 15.99
C ARG A 8 13.43 10.94 14.80
N VAL A 9 13.20 11.46 13.60
CA VAL A 9 13.85 11.01 12.36
C VAL A 9 15.37 11.05 12.46
N SER A 10 15.93 12.10 13.07
CA SER A 10 17.38 12.24 13.24
C SER A 10 18.01 11.21 14.20
N VAL A 11 17.24 10.68 15.15
CA VAL A 11 17.69 9.58 16.02
C VAL A 11 17.61 8.27 15.26
N PHE A 12 16.50 8.05 14.54
CA PHE A 12 16.29 6.84 13.76
C PHE A 12 17.30 6.68 12.63
N LYS A 13 17.63 7.76 11.90
CA LYS A 13 18.66 7.71 10.84
C LYS A 13 20.04 7.30 11.39
N ARG A 14 20.45 7.85 12.54
CA ARG A 14 21.69 7.44 13.21
C ARG A 14 21.67 5.96 13.58
N TYR A 15 20.55 5.47 14.12
CA TYR A 15 20.39 4.04 14.38
C TYR A 15 20.53 3.19 13.10
N LEU A 16 19.95 3.63 11.98
CA LEU A 16 20.09 2.94 10.70
C LEU A 16 21.54 2.93 10.18
N ASP A 17 22.28 4.02 10.36
CA ASP A 17 23.68 4.12 9.96
C ASP A 17 24.59 3.20 10.81
N GLU A 18 24.18 2.92 12.05
CA GLU A 18 24.87 2.01 12.98
C GLU A 18 24.52 0.52 12.76
N LEU A 19 23.48 0.21 11.98
CA LEU A 19 23.16 -1.18 11.63
C LEU A 19 24.26 -1.76 10.73
N ALA A 20 24.94 -2.79 11.22
CA ALA A 20 25.95 -3.53 10.47
C ALA A 20 25.35 -4.10 9.15
N PRO A 21 26.17 -4.24 8.08
CA PRO A 21 25.70 -4.85 6.84
C PRO A 21 25.16 -6.26 7.08
N LEU A 22 23.99 -6.50 6.50
CA LEU A 22 23.16 -7.69 6.66
C LEU A 22 23.83 -8.96 6.12
N ASP A 23 23.79 -10.06 6.89
CA ASP A 23 24.20 -11.41 6.46
C ASP A 23 23.00 -12.12 5.79
N GLU A 24 23.03 -12.34 4.48
CA GLU A 24 21.90 -12.92 3.69
C GLU A 24 21.33 -14.24 4.23
N SER A 25 22.05 -14.89 5.15
CA SER A 25 21.67 -16.14 5.83
C SER A 25 20.71 -15.96 7.01
N ASP A 26 20.45 -14.73 7.47
CA ASP A 26 19.71 -14.47 8.70
C ASP A 26 18.17 -14.64 8.50
N PRO A 27 17.51 -15.53 9.27
CA PRO A 27 16.05 -15.69 9.23
C PRO A 27 15.27 -14.44 9.67
N HIS A 28 15.92 -13.47 10.30
CA HIS A 28 15.38 -12.15 10.61
C HIS A 28 15.48 -11.16 9.45
N GLN A 29 15.77 -11.63 8.23
CA GLN A 29 15.73 -10.82 7.02
C GLN A 29 14.45 -11.01 6.21
N LEU A 30 14.15 -9.96 5.44
CA LEU A 30 13.09 -10.02 4.45
C LEU A 30 13.46 -11.07 3.39
N PRO A 31 12.50 -11.89 2.92
CA PRO A 31 12.77 -12.85 1.86
C PRO A 31 13.38 -12.21 0.62
N PRO A 32 14.31 -12.88 -0.08
CA PRO A 32 14.94 -12.34 -1.28
C PRO A 32 13.94 -11.85 -2.35
N SER A 33 12.82 -12.55 -2.53
CA SER A 33 11.76 -12.16 -3.47
C SER A 33 11.10 -10.83 -3.10
N LEU A 34 10.87 -10.58 -1.81
CA LEU A 34 10.29 -9.33 -1.33
C LEU A 34 11.33 -8.21 -1.40
N LEU A 35 12.59 -8.48 -1.05
CA LEU A 35 13.68 -7.52 -1.21
C LEU A 35 13.87 -7.10 -2.67
N GLN A 36 13.79 -8.06 -3.60
CA GLN A 36 13.87 -7.77 -5.03
C GLN A 36 12.72 -6.86 -5.49
N ASP A 37 11.50 -7.11 -5.05
CA ASP A 37 10.37 -6.23 -5.34
C ASP A 37 10.58 -4.82 -4.77
N LEU A 38 11.04 -4.71 -3.52
CA LEU A 38 11.35 -3.42 -2.91
C LEU A 38 12.50 -2.67 -3.62
N ARG A 39 13.50 -3.41 -4.13
CA ARG A 39 14.60 -2.84 -4.91
C ARG A 39 14.13 -2.33 -6.27
N ARG A 40 13.27 -3.08 -6.96
CA ARG A 40 12.70 -2.68 -8.26
C ARG A 40 11.99 -1.31 -8.20
N PHE A 41 11.39 -1.00 -7.06
CA PHE A 41 10.76 0.30 -6.85
C PHE A 41 11.77 1.46 -6.73
N LYS A 42 12.96 1.20 -6.17
CA LYS A 42 14.03 2.21 -6.00
C LYS A 42 14.79 2.53 -7.28
N GLU A 43 14.84 1.60 -8.25
CA GLU A 43 15.66 1.69 -9.48
C GLU A 43 15.35 2.91 -10.37
N HIS A 44 14.27 3.64 -10.11
CA HIS A 44 13.88 4.84 -10.87
C HIS A 44 14.27 6.17 -10.19
N GLY A 45 15.19 6.15 -9.21
CA GLY A 45 15.61 7.35 -8.47
C GLY A 45 14.54 7.91 -7.54
N ARG A 46 13.47 7.13 -7.29
CA ARG A 46 12.37 7.47 -6.40
C ARG A 46 12.55 6.78 -5.04
N HIS A 47 12.16 7.48 -3.97
CA HIS A 47 12.05 6.85 -2.66
C HIS A 47 10.96 5.76 -2.72
N THR A 48 11.16 4.68 -1.97
CA THR A 48 10.13 3.65 -1.82
C THR A 48 8.87 4.29 -1.24
N GLU A 49 7.75 4.11 -1.92
CA GLU A 49 6.47 4.68 -1.51
C GLU A 49 5.73 3.70 -0.58
N PRO A 50 4.90 4.18 0.38
CA PRO A 50 4.16 3.29 1.28
C PRO A 50 3.29 2.26 0.53
N LEU A 51 2.72 2.67 -0.60
CA LEU A 51 1.85 1.82 -1.42
C LEU A 51 2.58 0.62 -2.03
N GLU A 52 3.86 0.81 -2.35
CA GLU A 52 4.71 -0.24 -2.91
C GLU A 52 5.03 -1.32 -1.87
N VAL A 53 5.31 -0.89 -0.62
CA VAL A 53 5.53 -1.81 0.51
C VAL A 53 4.25 -2.58 0.85
N LEU A 54 3.09 -1.90 0.83
CA LEU A 54 1.78 -2.53 0.99
C LEU A 54 1.55 -3.61 -0.08
N ALA A 55 1.75 -3.27 -1.35
CA ALA A 55 1.58 -4.19 -2.47
C ALA A 55 2.50 -5.42 -2.36
N ALA A 56 3.78 -5.20 -2.05
CA ALA A 56 4.75 -6.29 -1.88
C ALA A 56 4.39 -7.19 -0.68
N SER A 57 4.07 -6.61 0.48
CA SER A 57 3.67 -7.37 1.68
C SER A 57 2.43 -8.23 1.42
N MET A 58 1.41 -7.68 0.77
CA MET A 58 0.16 -8.38 0.46
C MET A 58 0.38 -9.49 -0.57
N ARG A 59 1.15 -9.22 -1.63
CA ARG A 59 1.48 -10.20 -2.68
C ARG A 59 2.26 -11.40 -2.14
N HIS A 60 3.21 -11.16 -1.23
CA HIS A 60 4.01 -12.23 -0.62
C HIS A 60 3.38 -12.82 0.65
N LEU A 61 2.27 -12.26 1.14
CA LEU A 61 1.64 -12.60 2.43
C LEU A 61 2.67 -12.59 3.59
N ARG A 62 3.57 -11.60 3.59
CA ARG A 62 4.64 -11.45 4.60
C ARG A 62 4.35 -10.29 5.54
N ASN A 63 4.50 -10.54 6.83
CA ASN A 63 4.40 -9.50 7.84
C ASN A 63 5.67 -8.65 7.82
N VAL A 64 5.51 -7.34 7.69
CA VAL A 64 6.61 -6.37 7.61
C VAL A 64 6.31 -5.19 8.51
N ALA A 65 7.35 -4.55 9.04
CA ALA A 65 7.26 -3.23 9.65
C ALA A 65 7.88 -2.22 8.69
N MET A 66 7.12 -1.19 8.33
CA MET A 66 7.64 -0.05 7.59
C MET A 66 7.71 1.16 8.51
N HIS A 67 8.81 1.89 8.43
CA HIS A 67 9.06 3.11 9.18
C HIS A 67 8.83 4.30 8.27
N LEU A 68 7.76 5.04 8.53
CA LEU A 68 7.33 6.18 7.74
C LEU A 68 7.85 7.47 8.36
N GLN A 69 8.36 8.38 7.54
CA GLN A 69 8.65 9.75 7.95
C GLN A 69 7.36 10.57 7.95
N ASP A 70 7.01 11.14 9.11
CA ASP A 70 5.96 12.12 9.31
C ASP A 70 6.56 13.38 9.94
N GLY A 71 6.93 14.34 9.08
CA GLY A 71 7.72 15.52 9.48
C GLY A 71 9.04 15.11 10.13
N GLU A 72 9.20 15.46 11.41
CA GLU A 72 10.38 15.16 12.24
C GLU A 72 10.26 13.84 13.03
N ARG A 73 9.14 13.12 12.87
CA ARG A 73 8.83 11.89 13.62
C ARG A 73 8.83 10.67 12.71
N VAL A 74 9.09 9.52 13.31
CA VAL A 74 8.99 8.22 12.65
C VAL A 74 7.73 7.52 13.12
N LEU A 75 6.88 7.17 12.16
CA LEU A 75 5.65 6.43 12.36
C LEU A 75 5.85 4.96 11.93
N PRO A 76 5.92 4.01 12.87
CA PRO A 76 5.97 2.60 12.52
C PRO A 76 4.57 2.10 12.12
N LEU A 77 4.48 1.45 10.97
CA LEU A 77 3.28 0.77 10.49
C LEU A 77 3.62 -0.70 10.22
N THR A 78 3.08 -1.60 11.03
CA THR A 78 3.31 -3.04 10.89
C THR A 78 2.16 -3.71 10.15
N LEU A 79 2.45 -4.42 9.07
CA LEU A 79 1.46 -5.09 8.22
C LEU A 79 1.31 -6.56 8.58
N PHE A 80 0.06 -7.03 8.64
CA PHE A 80 -0.32 -8.43 8.86
C PHE A 80 -1.27 -8.89 7.75
N PRO A 81 -0.75 -9.12 6.52
CA PRO A 81 -1.58 -9.36 5.34
C PRO A 81 -2.51 -10.57 5.48
N ARG A 82 -2.08 -11.64 6.14
CA ARG A 82 -2.91 -12.84 6.35
C ARG A 82 -4.13 -12.58 7.23
N GLN A 83 -3.99 -11.68 8.21
CA GLN A 83 -5.07 -11.30 9.12
C GLN A 83 -5.88 -10.10 8.60
N CYS A 84 -5.50 -9.52 7.46
CA CYS A 84 -6.07 -8.27 6.95
C CYS A 84 -6.01 -7.13 7.98
N LEU A 85 -4.91 -7.06 8.74
CA LEU A 85 -4.69 -6.04 9.77
C LEU A 85 -3.38 -5.28 9.54
N ALA A 86 -3.32 -4.07 10.09
CA ALA A 86 -2.06 -3.37 10.33
C ALA A 86 -2.05 -2.82 11.76
N HIS A 87 -0.89 -2.73 12.39
CA HIS A 87 -0.72 -2.07 13.67
C HIS A 87 -0.05 -0.71 13.47
N CYS A 88 -0.59 0.33 14.13
CA CYS A 88 -0.04 1.67 14.14
C CYS A 88 -0.19 2.26 15.55
N PRO A 89 0.81 2.97 16.11
CA PRO A 89 0.69 3.59 17.43
C PRO A 89 -0.34 4.73 17.47
N LEU A 90 -0.77 5.25 16.32
CA LEU A 90 -1.85 6.21 16.19
C LEU A 90 -3.21 5.49 16.10
N SER A 91 -4.27 6.12 16.62
CA SER A 91 -5.62 5.69 16.31
C SER A 91 -5.89 5.79 14.81
N LEU A 92 -6.87 5.02 14.32
CA LEU A 92 -7.24 5.07 12.90
C LEU A 92 -7.63 6.48 12.46
N HIS A 93 -8.34 7.21 13.32
CA HIS A 93 -8.75 8.58 13.01
C HIS A 93 -7.54 9.50 12.84
N GLU A 94 -6.59 9.49 13.79
CA GLU A 94 -5.37 10.30 13.71
C GLU A 94 -4.52 9.93 12.49
N LEU A 95 -4.35 8.64 12.22
CA LEU A 95 -3.61 8.15 11.05
C LEU A 95 -4.22 8.66 9.74
N LEU A 96 -5.54 8.64 9.62
CA LEU A 96 -6.25 9.11 8.43
C LEU A 96 -6.34 10.64 8.32
N GLN A 97 -5.93 11.39 9.35
CA GLN A 97 -5.77 12.85 9.26
C GLN A 97 -4.37 13.28 8.78
N LEU A 98 -3.42 12.35 8.67
CA LEU A 98 -2.10 12.66 8.16
C LEU A 98 -2.13 13.01 6.66
N PRO A 99 -1.20 13.86 6.19
CA PRO A 99 -0.95 14.06 4.76
C PRO A 99 -0.24 12.81 4.18
N LEU A 100 -1.03 11.81 3.79
CA LEU A 100 -0.52 10.50 3.34
C LEU A 100 0.39 10.58 2.11
N ASP A 101 0.23 11.63 1.31
CA ASP A 101 1.06 11.98 0.16
C ASP A 101 2.47 12.47 0.52
N ASN A 102 2.66 12.98 1.75
CA ASN A 102 3.95 13.43 2.24
C ASN A 102 4.73 12.35 3.01
N LEU A 103 4.12 11.18 3.26
CA LEU A 103 4.76 10.09 3.99
C LEU A 103 5.81 9.39 3.12
N GLN A 104 7.04 9.33 3.63
CA GLN A 104 8.15 8.65 2.95
C GLN A 104 8.58 7.41 3.72
N VAL A 105 8.88 6.32 3.01
CA VAL A 105 9.42 5.11 3.65
C VAL A 105 10.90 5.32 3.93
N LEU A 106 11.28 5.32 5.22
CA LEU A 106 12.66 5.39 5.67
C LEU A 106 13.32 3.99 5.67
N HIS A 107 12.59 3.00 6.18
CA HIS A 107 13.11 1.65 6.35
C HIS A 107 11.98 0.61 6.33
N VAL A 108 12.30 -0.62 5.89
CA VAL A 108 11.39 -1.76 5.91
C VAL A 108 12.14 -2.97 6.44
N GLU A 109 11.54 -3.66 7.41
CA GLU A 109 12.11 -4.83 8.08
C GLU A 109 11.03 -5.90 8.33
N PRO A 110 11.39 -7.14 8.69
CA PRO A 110 10.39 -8.12 9.14
C PRO A 110 9.68 -7.67 10.40
N ALA A 111 8.37 -7.97 10.49
CA ALA A 111 7.60 -7.62 11.67
C ALA A 111 8.04 -8.44 12.91
N VAL A 112 8.47 -7.75 13.95
CA VAL A 112 8.67 -8.34 15.29
C VAL A 112 7.33 -8.46 16.03
N LEU A 113 6.45 -7.47 15.87
CA LEU A 113 5.10 -7.51 16.47
C LEU A 113 4.27 -8.67 15.92
N ARG A 114 3.33 -9.14 16.73
CA ARG A 114 2.41 -10.22 16.38
C ARG A 114 0.98 -9.71 16.23
N PRO A 115 0.16 -10.33 15.36
CA PRO A 115 -1.25 -9.99 15.24
C PRO A 115 -2.06 -10.49 16.44
N PRO A 116 -3.28 -9.97 16.66
CA PRO A 116 -4.19 -10.51 17.68
C PRO A 116 -4.44 -12.00 17.47
N GLY A 117 -4.47 -12.75 18.58
CA GLY A 117 -4.66 -14.22 18.56
C GLY A 117 -3.37 -15.03 18.45
N ASP A 118 -2.21 -14.39 18.29
CA ASP A 118 -0.92 -15.09 18.29
C ASP A 118 -0.56 -15.64 19.69
N PRO A 119 0.06 -16.84 19.79
CA PRO A 119 0.52 -17.41 21.06
C PRO A 119 1.52 -16.53 21.81
N GLN A 120 2.35 -15.75 21.11
CA GLN A 120 3.35 -14.87 21.72
C GLN A 120 2.73 -13.54 22.18
N ARG A 121 1.86 -13.61 23.19
CA ARG A 121 1.05 -12.47 23.68
C ARG A 121 1.86 -11.22 24.03
N GLY A 122 3.11 -11.36 24.50
CA GLY A 122 3.98 -10.22 24.82
C GLY A 122 4.37 -9.36 23.61
N LEU A 123 4.22 -9.90 22.40
CA LEU A 123 4.46 -9.20 21.13
C LEU A 123 3.17 -8.69 20.47
N VAL A 124 2.01 -8.95 21.08
CA VAL A 124 0.72 -8.42 20.66
C VAL A 124 0.47 -7.11 21.43
N LYS A 125 0.15 -6.03 20.72
CA LYS A 125 -0.10 -4.71 21.29
C LYS A 125 -1.58 -4.51 21.64
N ALA A 126 -1.94 -3.32 22.10
CA ALA A 126 -3.32 -2.99 22.44
C ALA A 126 -4.23 -3.13 21.21
N LEU A 127 -5.36 -3.84 21.35
CA LEU A 127 -6.21 -4.23 20.22
C LEU A 127 -6.79 -3.04 19.43
N HIS A 128 -7.02 -1.91 20.08
CA HIS A 128 -7.54 -0.70 19.43
C HIS A 128 -6.52 0.01 18.50
N LEU A 129 -5.25 -0.43 18.52
CA LEU A 129 -4.19 0.04 17.64
C LEU A 129 -4.00 -0.86 16.40
N TYR A 130 -4.82 -1.91 16.26
CA TYR A 130 -4.90 -2.72 15.06
C TYR A 130 -6.06 -2.24 14.19
N HIS A 131 -5.73 -1.92 12.94
CA HIS A 131 -6.60 -1.28 11.98
C HIS A 131 -6.85 -2.19 10.78
N PRO A 132 -8.02 -2.12 10.12
CA PRO A 132 -8.30 -2.92 8.93
C PRO A 132 -7.34 -2.57 7.78
N LEU A 133 -6.53 -3.55 7.36
CA LEU A 133 -5.61 -3.37 6.23
C LEU A 133 -6.33 -3.00 4.92
N PRO A 134 -7.51 -3.56 4.58
CA PRO A 134 -8.25 -3.16 3.39
C PRO A 134 -8.59 -1.66 3.34
N LEU A 135 -8.92 -1.06 4.50
CA LEU A 135 -9.21 0.37 4.59
C LEU A 135 -7.93 1.19 4.39
N LEU A 136 -6.85 0.82 5.07
CA LEU A 136 -5.58 1.53 4.96
C LEU A 136 -5.00 1.45 3.55
N SER A 137 -5.02 0.28 2.92
CA SER A 137 -4.52 0.12 1.55
C SER A 137 -5.32 0.96 0.55
N TRP A 138 -6.63 1.08 0.75
CA TRP A 138 -7.48 2.00 -0.03
C TRP A 138 -7.07 3.46 0.16
N GLU A 139 -6.92 3.91 1.41
CA GLU A 139 -6.57 5.30 1.73
C GLU A 139 -5.17 5.67 1.21
N PHE A 140 -4.18 4.79 1.37
CA PHE A 140 -2.84 4.99 0.79
C PHE A 140 -2.86 4.99 -0.74
N ALA A 141 -3.69 4.17 -1.39
CA ALA A 141 -3.82 4.18 -2.85
C ALA A 141 -4.44 5.48 -3.36
N MET A 142 -5.52 5.94 -2.71
CA MET A 142 -6.27 7.11 -3.16
C MET A 142 -5.62 8.43 -2.79
N ARG A 143 -4.95 8.53 -1.62
CA ARG A 143 -4.42 9.78 -1.06
C ARG A 143 -2.91 9.81 -0.90
N GLY A 144 -2.20 8.72 -1.14
CA GLY A 144 -0.74 8.65 -1.00
C GLY A 144 0.02 9.38 -2.11
N SER A 145 1.35 9.26 -2.14
CA SER A 145 2.18 9.97 -3.13
C SER A 145 2.07 9.39 -4.55
N ARG A 146 1.70 8.10 -4.66
CA ARG A 146 1.77 7.37 -5.92
C ARG A 146 0.66 7.75 -6.89
N GLU A 147 1.04 8.34 -8.01
CA GLU A 147 0.13 8.66 -9.13
C GLU A 147 0.18 7.67 -10.29
N GLN A 148 1.17 6.78 -10.31
CA GLN A 148 1.32 5.78 -11.36
C GLN A 148 0.78 4.41 -10.93
N LEU A 149 0.47 3.57 -11.91
CA LEU A 149 0.13 2.18 -11.64
C LEU A 149 1.27 1.46 -10.91
N LEU A 150 0.90 0.56 -10.01
CA LEU A 150 1.81 -0.42 -9.46
C LEU A 150 2.41 -1.27 -10.61
N PRO A 151 3.72 -1.59 -10.60
CA PRO A 151 4.38 -2.26 -11.72
C PRO A 151 3.76 -3.61 -12.12
N GLU A 152 3.08 -4.28 -11.18
CA GLU A 152 2.37 -5.54 -11.40
C GLU A 152 1.19 -5.39 -12.36
N ILE A 153 0.50 -4.25 -12.30
CA ILE A 153 -0.68 -3.95 -13.10
C ILE A 153 -0.41 -2.94 -14.20
N ALA A 154 0.81 -2.41 -14.28
CA ALA A 154 1.23 -1.51 -15.33
C ALA A 154 1.47 -2.22 -16.69
N GLY A 155 1.70 -1.39 -17.71
CA GLY A 155 1.91 -1.80 -19.10
C GLY A 155 0.60 -1.90 -19.89
N TYR A 156 0.68 -2.49 -21.08
CA TYR A 156 -0.46 -2.72 -21.96
C TYR A 156 -1.44 -3.70 -21.31
N ALA A 157 -2.56 -3.15 -20.84
CA ALA A 157 -3.58 -3.92 -20.15
C ALA A 157 -4.94 -3.23 -20.23
N ALA A 158 -5.98 -4.04 -20.25
CA ALA A 158 -7.34 -3.63 -19.98
C ALA A 158 -7.76 -4.09 -18.59
N TYR A 159 -8.60 -3.30 -17.95
CA TYR A 159 -8.96 -3.40 -16.56
C TYR A 159 -10.46 -3.59 -16.42
N ARG A 160 -10.86 -4.46 -15.48
CA ARG A 160 -12.24 -4.66 -15.05
C ARG A 160 -12.28 -4.87 -13.54
N ALA A 161 -13.31 -4.40 -12.86
CA ALA A 161 -13.52 -4.69 -11.46
C ALA A 161 -14.31 -5.99 -11.30
N SER A 162 -14.03 -6.76 -10.25
CA SER A 162 -14.78 -7.96 -9.92
C SER A 162 -16.21 -7.58 -9.50
N ALA A 163 -17.20 -8.30 -10.04
CA ALA A 163 -18.60 -8.10 -9.70
C ALA A 163 -18.92 -8.45 -8.23
N VAL A 164 -18.09 -9.29 -7.59
CA VAL A 164 -18.26 -9.69 -6.18
C VAL A 164 -17.49 -8.78 -5.20
N LEU A 165 -16.81 -7.74 -5.70
CA LEU A 165 -16.09 -6.80 -4.84
C LEU A 165 -17.07 -6.05 -3.93
N ASP A 166 -16.91 -6.22 -2.61
CA ASP A 166 -17.70 -5.48 -1.63
C ASP A 166 -17.12 -4.08 -1.39
N LEU A 167 -17.87 -3.06 -1.82
CA LEU A 167 -17.50 -1.65 -1.69
C LEU A 167 -18.10 -0.97 -0.46
N ARG A 168 -18.91 -1.68 0.34
CA ARG A 168 -19.56 -1.11 1.53
C ARG A 168 -18.58 -0.69 2.64
N PRO A 169 -17.51 -1.43 2.95
CA PRO A 169 -16.61 -1.05 4.05
C PRO A 169 -15.66 0.10 3.69
N LEU A 170 -15.64 0.53 2.43
CA LEU A 170 -14.68 1.49 1.91
C LEU A 170 -15.28 2.91 1.83
N PRO A 171 -14.52 3.95 2.21
CA PRO A 171 -14.95 5.35 2.19
C PRO A 171 -14.89 5.92 0.77
N ILE A 172 -15.69 5.36 -0.14
CA ILE A 172 -15.70 5.72 -1.56
C ILE A 172 -16.75 6.81 -1.82
N PRO A 173 -16.36 8.01 -2.31
CA PRO A 173 -17.30 9.04 -2.75
C PRO A 173 -18.23 8.52 -3.85
N THR A 174 -19.47 9.03 -3.90
CA THR A 174 -20.50 8.57 -4.86
C THR A 174 -20.04 8.57 -6.33
N PRO A 175 -19.36 9.61 -6.86
CA PRO A 175 -18.88 9.60 -8.25
C PRO A 175 -17.92 8.45 -8.53
N LEU A 176 -16.98 8.21 -7.60
CA LEU A 176 -16.01 7.13 -7.73
C LEU A 176 -16.67 5.76 -7.61
N ARG A 177 -17.68 5.63 -6.75
CA ARG A 177 -18.50 4.41 -6.64
C ARG A 177 -19.22 4.08 -7.95
N ASN A 178 -19.72 5.08 -8.65
CA ASN A 178 -20.34 4.89 -9.97
C ASN A 178 -19.30 4.44 -11.02
N CYS A 179 -18.09 4.99 -10.98
CA CYS A 179 -16.98 4.53 -11.82
C CYS A 179 -16.66 3.06 -11.55
N VAL A 180 -16.52 2.64 -10.28
CA VAL A 180 -16.26 1.23 -9.96
C VAL A 180 -17.40 0.33 -10.45
N ARG A 181 -18.67 0.72 -10.25
CA ARG A 181 -19.83 -0.05 -10.76
C ARG A 181 -19.86 -0.18 -12.27
N ARG A 182 -19.42 0.86 -12.99
CA ARG A 182 -19.25 0.80 -14.45
C ARG A 182 -18.10 -0.15 -14.81
N LEU A 183 -16.98 -0.07 -14.12
CA LEU A 183 -15.83 -0.95 -14.29
C LEU A 183 -16.14 -2.41 -13.93
N GLN A 184 -17.18 -2.70 -13.14
CA GLN A 184 -17.67 -4.07 -12.91
C GLN A 184 -18.38 -4.67 -14.14
N ARG A 185 -18.84 -3.83 -15.06
CA ARG A 185 -19.60 -4.20 -16.26
C ARG A 185 -18.76 -4.11 -17.53
N GLU A 186 -17.85 -3.14 -17.58
CA GLU A 186 -17.07 -2.80 -18.77
C GLU A 186 -15.57 -3.05 -18.54
N THR A 187 -14.92 -3.72 -19.49
CA THR A 187 -13.46 -3.82 -19.57
C THR A 187 -12.91 -2.64 -20.37
N THR A 188 -11.96 -1.89 -19.81
CA THR A 188 -11.47 -0.63 -20.41
C THR A 188 -9.97 -0.42 -20.20
N SER A 189 -9.31 0.40 -21.01
CA SER A 189 -7.90 0.77 -20.80
C SER A 189 -7.73 1.89 -19.77
N LEU A 190 -6.50 2.13 -19.30
CA LEU A 190 -6.23 3.27 -18.42
C LEU A 190 -6.57 4.59 -19.12
N ARG A 191 -6.24 4.72 -20.42
CA ARG A 191 -6.56 5.90 -21.22
C ARG A 191 -8.06 6.19 -21.21
N GLN A 192 -8.88 5.22 -21.58
CA GLN A 192 -10.34 5.36 -21.62
C GLN A 192 -10.92 5.63 -20.23
N LEU A 193 -10.41 4.97 -19.18
CA LEU A 193 -10.83 5.21 -17.81
C LEU A 193 -10.54 6.66 -17.37
N SER A 194 -9.43 7.23 -17.82
CA SER A 194 -9.03 8.62 -17.52
C SER A 194 -9.91 9.67 -18.18
N GLU A 195 -10.73 9.28 -19.17
CA GLU A 195 -11.69 10.16 -19.87
C GLU A 195 -13.08 10.13 -19.21
N TRP A 196 -13.30 9.30 -18.19
CA TRP A 196 -14.60 9.21 -17.51
C TRP A 196 -14.86 10.44 -16.63
N PRO A 197 -16.14 10.82 -16.43
CA PRO A 197 -16.49 11.99 -15.62
C PRO A 197 -15.91 11.91 -14.20
N GLY A 198 -15.13 12.93 -13.83
CA GLY A 198 -14.53 13.04 -12.50
C GLY A 198 -13.25 12.20 -12.31
N LEU A 199 -12.72 11.62 -13.39
CA LEU A 199 -11.40 10.98 -13.40
C LEU A 199 -10.43 11.79 -14.26
N ASP A 200 -9.17 11.73 -13.87
CA ASP A 200 -8.02 12.01 -14.71
C ASP A 200 -7.08 10.79 -14.67
N ARG A 201 -5.92 10.88 -15.32
CA ARG A 201 -4.95 9.79 -15.35
C ARG A 201 -4.43 9.40 -13.95
N ALA A 202 -4.22 10.37 -13.07
CA ALA A 202 -3.69 10.13 -11.74
C ALA A 202 -4.75 9.45 -10.86
N VAL A 203 -5.97 9.98 -10.83
CA VAL A 203 -7.10 9.42 -10.09
C VAL A 203 -7.48 8.04 -10.62
N ALA A 204 -7.48 7.83 -11.94
CA ALA A 204 -7.72 6.53 -12.55
C ALA A 204 -6.65 5.50 -12.15
N SER A 205 -5.37 5.88 -12.17
CA SER A 205 -4.27 5.01 -11.74
C SER A 205 -4.37 4.64 -10.26
N ARG A 206 -4.65 5.63 -9.40
CA ARG A 206 -4.89 5.46 -7.95
C ARG A 206 -6.06 4.52 -7.69
N LEU A 207 -7.16 4.67 -8.42
CA LEU A 207 -8.33 3.78 -8.33
C LEU A 207 -7.97 2.34 -8.70
N LEU A 208 -7.25 2.13 -9.80
CA LEU A 208 -6.84 0.79 -10.23
C LEU A 208 -5.89 0.15 -9.20
N ASN A 209 -4.93 0.91 -8.65
CA ASN A 209 -4.08 0.43 -7.55
C ASN A 209 -4.92 0.03 -6.33
N ALA A 210 -5.90 0.86 -5.94
CA ALA A 210 -6.78 0.58 -4.82
C ALA A 210 -7.55 -0.73 -5.04
N LEU A 211 -8.16 -0.91 -6.21
CA LEU A 211 -8.90 -2.13 -6.57
C LEU A 211 -8.01 -3.37 -6.63
N TYR A 212 -6.77 -3.22 -7.12
CA TYR A 212 -5.78 -4.30 -7.12
C TYR A 212 -5.47 -4.77 -5.69
N LEU A 213 -5.24 -3.83 -4.77
CA LEU A 213 -4.98 -4.15 -3.35
C LEU A 213 -6.20 -4.74 -2.63
N GLN A 214 -7.42 -4.53 -3.13
CA GLN A 214 -8.61 -5.23 -2.63
C GLN A 214 -8.80 -6.63 -3.22
N ALA A 215 -7.85 -7.14 -4.02
CA ALA A 215 -8.04 -8.34 -4.85
C ALA A 215 -9.29 -8.27 -5.74
N GLY A 216 -9.72 -7.06 -6.08
CA GLY A 216 -10.94 -6.77 -6.81
C GLY A 216 -10.71 -6.38 -8.27
N LEU A 217 -9.46 -6.35 -8.73
CA LEU A 217 -9.10 -5.96 -10.09
C LEU A 217 -8.78 -7.18 -10.96
N ILE A 218 -9.39 -7.22 -12.14
CA ILE A 218 -9.10 -8.17 -13.21
C ILE A 218 -8.28 -7.41 -14.25
N VAL A 219 -7.08 -7.93 -14.55
CA VAL A 219 -6.14 -7.35 -15.52
C VAL A 219 -6.04 -8.29 -16.71
N SER A 220 -6.33 -7.79 -17.91
CA SER A 220 -6.31 -8.55 -19.16
C SER A 220 -5.31 -7.94 -20.14
N ARG A 221 -4.26 -8.69 -20.50
CA ARG A 221 -3.20 -8.21 -21.42
C ARG A 221 -3.47 -8.53 -22.89
N SER A 222 -4.31 -9.51 -23.19
CA SER A 222 -4.66 -9.93 -24.55
C SER A 222 -6.00 -9.37 -25.04
N HIS A 223 -6.61 -8.46 -24.29
CA HIS A 223 -7.90 -7.88 -24.64
C HIS A 223 -7.70 -6.79 -25.71
N PRO A 224 -8.60 -6.60 -26.69
CA PRO A 224 -8.45 -5.56 -27.72
C PRO A 224 -8.25 -4.14 -27.17
N ALA A 225 -8.87 -3.84 -26.02
CA ALA A 225 -8.66 -2.55 -25.34
C ALA A 225 -7.24 -2.37 -24.76
N ALA A 226 -6.46 -3.44 -24.54
CA ALA A 226 -5.09 -3.36 -24.04
C ALA A 226 -4.11 -2.76 -25.07
N ASP A 227 -4.38 -2.95 -26.37
CA ASP A 227 -3.54 -2.42 -27.48
C ASP A 227 -3.75 -0.92 -27.74
N THR A 228 -4.84 -0.32 -27.24
CA THR A 228 -5.15 1.10 -27.47
C THR A 228 -4.34 2.09 -26.63
N ASP A 229 -3.44 1.59 -25.77
CA ASP A 229 -2.53 2.40 -24.93
C ASP A 229 -1.24 2.82 -25.65
N GLY A 230 -1.18 2.72 -26.99
CA GLY A 230 -0.08 3.21 -27.82
C GLY A 230 0.17 4.71 -27.66
N TRP A 231 0.95 5.05 -26.63
CA TRP A 231 1.73 6.27 -26.48
C TRP A 231 3.21 5.86 -26.49
N PHE A 232 3.66 5.38 -27.65
CA PHE A 232 5.05 5.48 -28.08
C PHE A 232 5.07 6.32 -29.35
#